data_AF-A0A2K0X510-F1
#
_entry.id   AF-A0A2K0X510-F1
#
_cell.length_a   1.000
_cell.length_b   1.000
_cell.length_c   1.000
_cell.angle_alpha   90.00
_cell.angle_beta   90.00
_cell.angle_gamma   90.00
#
_symmetry.space_group_name_H-M   'P 1'
#
loop_
_entity.id
_entity.type
_entity.pdbx_description
1 polymer ?
#
loop_
_entity_poly.entity_id
_entity_poly.type
_entity_poly.pdbx_seq_one_letter_code
_entity_poly.pdbx_strand_id
1 'polypeptide(L)'
;MIKILLFFIVLVLSLLIDAYMTILFLRVIFDWLHVFFPSLRFKGVLSIILRVIYYLTDPPLMFLRRYIPPMNMGRISFDTSFIVLYFALIVLKNLIYFL
;
A
#
# COMPACT_ATOMS: atom_id res chain seq x y z
N MET A 1 -33.24 -8.94 -6.38
CA MET A 1 -32.10 -9.60 -7.07
C MET A 1 -30.95 -8.62 -7.37
N ILE A 2 -31.18 -7.53 -8.12
CA ILE A 2 -30.13 -6.55 -8.49
C ILE A 2 -29.41 -5.93 -7.28
N LYS A 3 -30.15 -5.50 -6.25
CA LYS A 3 -29.55 -4.93 -5.01
C LYS A 3 -28.62 -5.91 -4.28
N ILE A 4 -28.93 -7.21 -4.30
CA ILE A 4 -28.10 -8.24 -3.67
C ILE A 4 -26.79 -8.39 -4.44
N LEU A 5 -26.86 -8.43 -5.78
CA LEU A 5 -25.67 -8.50 -6.62
C LEU A 5 -24.74 -7.29 -6.40
N LEU A 6 -25.31 -6.09 -6.37
CA LEU A 6 -24.55 -4.86 -6.09
C LEU A 6 -23.87 -4.90 -4.72
N PHE A 7 -24.58 -5.37 -3.69
CA PHE A 7 -24.00 -5.53 -2.36
C PHE A 7 -22.78 -6.47 -2.36
N PHE A 8 -22.88 -7.63 -3.02
CA PHE A 8 -21.75 -8.55 -3.13
C PHE A 8 -20.57 -7.95 -3.89
N ILE A 9 -20.82 -7.18 -4.94
CA ILE A 9 -19.78 -6.49 -5.71
C ILE A 9 -19.05 -5.48 -4.83
N VAL A 10 -19.79 -4.61 -4.13
CA VAL A 10 -19.24 -3.61 -3.21
C VAL A 10 -18.43 -4.26 -2.09
N LEU A 11 -18.93 -5.38 -1.54
CA LEU A 11 -18.25 -6.14 -0.51
C LEU A 11 -16.88 -6.66 -0.99
N VAL A 12 -16.84 -7.32 -2.14
CA VAL A 12 -15.62 -7.91 -2.69
C VAL A 12 -14.61 -6.81 -3.04
N LEU A 13 -15.04 -5.72 -3.68
CA LEU A 13 -14.19 -4.58 -4.00
C LEU A 13 -13.59 -3.96 -2.74
N SER A 14 -14.41 -3.73 -1.71
CA SER A 14 -13.96 -3.14 -0.46
C SER A 14 -12.93 -4.02 0.24
N LEU A 15 -13.16 -5.34 0.26
CA LEU A 15 -12.24 -6.30 0.84
C LEU A 15 -10.89 -6.34 0.10
N LEU A 16 -10.90 -6.24 -1.23
CA LEU A 16 -9.66 -6.15 -2.02
C LEU A 16 -8.89 -4.86 -1.74
N ILE A 17 -9.59 -3.72 -1.65
CA ILE A 17 -8.95 -2.44 -1.32
C ILE A 17 -8.35 -2.49 0.09
N ASP A 18 -9.05 -3.07 1.07
CA ASP A 18 -8.55 -3.23 2.44
C ASP A 18 -7.33 -4.16 2.51
N ALA A 19 -7.36 -5.27 1.79
CA ALA A 19 -6.20 -6.15 1.67
C ALA A 19 -4.99 -5.42 1.07
N TYR A 20 -5.21 -4.63 0.01
CA TYR A 20 -4.14 -3.86 -0.61
C TYR A 20 -3.60 -2.75 0.30
N MET A 21 -4.48 -2.02 1.00
CA MET A 21 -4.09 -1.03 2.00
C MET A 21 -3.27 -1.66 3.14
N THR A 22 -3.60 -2.89 3.54
CA THR A 22 -2.84 -3.63 4.55
C THR A 22 -1.43 -3.97 4.05
N ILE A 23 -1.29 -4.44 2.80
CA ILE A 23 0.01 -4.73 2.18
C ILE A 23 0.86 -3.46 2.09
N LEU A 24 0.24 -2.36 1.66
CA LEU A 24 0.85 -1.04 1.64
C LEU A 24 1.35 -0.66 3.04
N PHE A 25 0.53 -0.78 4.07
CA PHE A 25 0.92 -0.45 5.42
C PHE A 25 2.10 -1.32 5.92
N LEU A 26 2.05 -2.63 5.65
CA LEU A 26 3.14 -3.55 5.96
C LEU A 26 4.46 -3.11 5.28
N ARG A 27 4.40 -2.69 4.02
CA ARG A 27 5.58 -2.17 3.31
C ARG A 27 6.27 -1.06 4.10
N VAL A 28 5.52 -0.08 4.59
CA VAL A 28 6.09 1.04 5.37
C VAL A 28 6.71 0.58 6.68
N ILE A 29 6.06 -0.36 7.37
CA ILE A 29 6.64 -0.97 8.57
C ILE A 29 7.98 -1.61 8.22
N PHE A 30 8.07 -2.39 7.14
CA PHE A 30 9.31 -3.04 6.74
C PHE A 30 10.39 -2.06 6.26
N ASP A 31 10.00 -0.99 5.57
CA ASP A 31 10.91 0.10 5.19
C ASP A 31 11.52 0.74 6.45
N TRP A 32 10.70 1.02 7.47
CA TRP A 32 11.18 1.54 8.75
C TRP A 32 12.05 0.55 9.51
N LEU A 33 11.66 -0.73 9.56
CA LEU A 33 12.47 -1.76 10.20
C LEU A 33 13.89 -1.83 9.61
N HIS A 34 14.02 -1.72 8.28
CA HIS A 34 15.34 -1.67 7.64
C HIS A 34 16.13 -0.40 7.99
N VAL A 35 15.46 0.75 8.10
CA VAL A 35 16.12 2.02 8.47
C VAL A 35 16.60 1.99 9.92
N PHE A 36 15.76 1.51 10.84
CA PHE A 36 16.09 1.44 12.27
C PHE A 36 17.09 0.34 12.59
N PHE A 37 17.07 -0.77 11.85
CA PHE A 37 17.97 -1.89 12.07
C PHE A 37 18.62 -2.36 10.76
N PRO A 38 19.64 -1.63 10.26
CA PRO A 38 20.31 -1.97 9.00
C PRO A 38 20.97 -3.36 8.97
N SER A 39 21.25 -3.95 10.14
CA SER A 39 21.80 -5.29 10.28
C SER A 39 20.75 -6.42 10.19
N LEU A 40 19.45 -6.10 10.25
CA LEU A 40 18.39 -7.09 10.07
C LEU A 40 18.39 -7.59 8.63
N ARG A 41 18.76 -8.86 8.47
CA ARG A 41 18.61 -9.57 7.19
C ARG A 41 17.44 -10.52 7.28
N PHE A 42 16.36 -10.19 6.59
CA PHE A 42 15.23 -11.09 6.45
C PHE A 42 15.64 -12.31 5.60
N LYS A 43 15.62 -13.51 6.20
CA LYS A 43 15.97 -14.79 5.56
C LYS A 43 14.77 -15.73 5.52
N GLY A 44 14.81 -16.71 4.61
CA GLY A 44 13.79 -17.74 4.49
C GLY A 44 12.42 -17.16 4.09
N VAL A 45 11.36 -17.63 4.75
CA VAL A 45 9.96 -17.28 4.44
C VAL A 45 9.71 -15.76 4.45
N LEU A 46 10.31 -15.04 5.39
CA LEU A 46 10.11 -13.59 5.52
C LEU A 46 10.68 -12.81 4.31
N SER A 47 11.76 -13.30 3.70
CA SER A 47 12.30 -12.70 2.47
C SER A 47 11.36 -12.84 1.27
N ILE A 48 10.57 -13.93 1.23
CA ILE A 48 9.59 -14.18 0.18
C ILE A 48 8.40 -13.24 0.38
N ILE A 49 7.90 -13.13 1.63
CA ILE A 49 6.81 -12.21 1.98
C ILE A 49 7.17 -10.78 1.57
N LEU A 50 8.36 -10.32 1.95
CA LEU A 50 8.85 -9.00 1.56
C LEU A 50 8.85 -8.80 0.06
N ARG A 51 9.42 -9.76 -0.68
CA ARG A 51 9.47 -9.70 -2.15
C ARG A 51 8.08 -9.57 -2.76
N VAL A 52 7.09 -10.30 -2.24
CA VAL A 52 5.69 -10.19 -2.70
C VAL A 52 5.11 -8.81 -2.36
N ILE A 53 5.32 -8.32 -1.13
CA ILE A 53 4.85 -7.00 -0.70
C ILE A 53 5.43 -5.90 -1.61
N TYR A 54 6.75 -5.87 -1.79
CA TYR A 54 7.42 -4.89 -2.65
C TYR A 54 6.98 -5.04 -4.11
N TYR A 55 6.88 -6.26 -4.63
CA TYR A 55 6.39 -6.50 -5.99
C TYR A 55 4.97 -5.96 -6.23
N LEU A 56 4.06 -6.11 -5.27
CA LEU A 56 2.68 -5.63 -5.38
C LEU A 56 2.55 -4.11 -5.19
N THR A 57 3.48 -3.49 -4.47
CA THR A 57 3.40 -2.08 -4.09
C THR A 57 4.29 -1.17 -4.95
N ASP A 58 5.39 -1.68 -5.50
CA ASP A 58 6.34 -0.90 -6.30
C ASP A 58 5.74 -0.34 -7.61
N PRO A 59 5.02 -1.11 -8.45
CA PRO A 59 4.49 -0.56 -9.70
C PRO A 59 3.59 0.68 -9.55
N PRO A 60 2.60 0.70 -8.64
CA PRO A 60 1.76 1.89 -8.45
C PRO A 60 2.48 3.04 -7.74
N LEU A 61 3.40 2.76 -6.80
CA LEU A 61 4.22 3.82 -6.21
C LEU A 61 5.17 4.43 -7.23
N MET A 62 5.81 3.62 -8.08
CA MET A 62 6.65 4.12 -9.16
C MET A 62 5.87 4.97 -10.16
N PHE A 63 4.63 4.59 -10.46
CA PHE A 63 3.75 5.41 -11.28
C PHE A 63 3.49 6.78 -10.62
N LEU A 64 3.18 6.80 -9.32
CA LEU A 64 2.99 8.03 -8.56
C LEU A 64 4.26 8.87 -8.43
N ARG A 65 5.43 8.24 -8.27
CA ARG A 65 6.74 8.91 -8.18
C ARG A 65 7.08 9.71 -9.44
N ARG A 66 6.46 9.39 -10.59
CA ARG A 66 6.61 10.20 -11.81
C ARG A 66 5.94 11.57 -11.69
N TYR A 67 4.89 11.68 -10.89
CA TYR A 67 4.12 12.91 -10.71
C TYR A 67 4.47 13.62 -9.40
N ILE A 68 4.78 12.85 -8.36
CA ILE A 68 5.02 13.35 -7.00
C ILE A 68 6.39 12.85 -6.56
N PRO A 69 7.46 13.66 -6.71
CA PRO A 69 8.79 13.24 -6.33
C PRO A 69 8.85 13.00 -4.81
N PRO A 70 9.68 12.04 -4.36
CA PRO A 70 9.82 11.75 -2.94
C PRO A 70 10.35 12.98 -2.19
N MET A 71 9.66 13.37 -1.12
CA MET A 71 10.14 14.46 -0.27
C MET A 71 11.22 13.94 0.68
N ASN A 72 12.45 14.35 0.44
CA ASN A 72 13.55 14.08 1.36
C ASN A 72 13.41 14.99 2.59
N MET A 73 12.98 14.42 3.72
CA MET A 73 12.92 15.12 5.01
C MET A 73 14.28 15.03 5.71
N GLY A 74 15.29 15.66 5.11
CA GLY A 74 16.65 15.70 5.64
C GLY A 74 17.36 14.34 5.58
N ARG A 75 17.59 13.71 6.74
CA ARG A 75 18.31 12.41 6.84
C ARG A 75 17.41 11.19 6.62
N ILE A 76 16.08 11.36 6.66
CA ILE A 76 15.11 10.28 6.50
C ILE A 76 14.21 10.65 5.31
N SER A 77 14.26 9.83 4.26
CA SER A 77 13.33 9.97 3.14
C SER A 77 11.99 9.33 3.52
N PHE A 78 10.95 10.14 3.66
CA PHE A 78 9.58 9.65 3.75
C PHE A 78 9.05 9.45 2.34
N ASP A 79 8.60 8.25 2.00
CA ASP A 79 8.00 7.99 0.69
C ASP A 79 6.64 8.69 0.60
N THR A 80 6.64 9.93 0.12
CA THR A 80 5.42 10.73 -0.06
C THR A 80 4.42 10.03 -0.98
N SER A 81 4.92 9.26 -1.96
CA SER A 81 4.07 8.51 -2.88
C SER A 81 3.25 7.44 -2.16
N PHE A 82 3.77 6.85 -1.08
CA PHE A 82 3.02 5.93 -0.24
C PHE A 82 1.80 6.59 0.38
N ILE A 83 2.00 7.74 1.02
CA ILE A 83 0.94 8.48 1.72
C ILE A 83 -0.15 8.86 0.72
N VAL A 84 0.25 9.34 -0.46
CA VAL A 84 -0.69 9.72 -1.51
C VAL A 84 -1.47 8.51 -2.01
N LEU A 85 -0.83 7.38 -2.28
CA LEU A 85 -1.52 6.16 -2.72
C LEU A 85 -2.50 5.66 -1.67
N TYR A 86 -2.08 5.61 -0.41
CA TYR A 86 -2.91 5.17 0.70
C TYR A 86 -4.13 6.08 0.86
N PHE A 87 -3.93 7.40 0.81
CA PHE A 87 -5.02 8.37 0.87
C PHE A 87 -5.98 8.25 -0.33
N ALA A 88 -5.45 8.07 -1.55
CA ALA A 88 -6.27 7.87 -2.74
C ALA A 88 -7.16 6.62 -2.63
N LEU A 89 -6.65 5.53 -2.05
CA LEU A 89 -7.42 4.31 -1.81
C LEU A 89 -8.52 4.50 -0.77
N ILE A 90 -8.25 5.27 0.30
CA ILE A 90 -9.27 5.64 1.28
C ILE A 90 -10.41 6.42 0.59
N VAL A 91 -10.07 7.42 -0.22
CA VAL A 91 -11.07 8.22 -0.95
C VAL A 91 -11.87 7.33 -1.90
N LEU A 92 -11.19 6.46 -2.66
CA LEU A 92 -11.83 5.52 -3.57
C LEU A 92 -12.79 4.58 -2.84
N LYS A 93 -12.37 4.03 -1.70
CA LYS A 93 -13.21 3.17 -0.85
C LYS A 93 -14.46 3.92 -0.39
N ASN A 94 -14.30 5.13 0.16
CA ASN A 94 -15.44 5.93 0.63
C ASN A 94 -16.43 6.24 -0.51
N LEU A 95 -15.94 6.50 -1.73
CA LEU A 95 -16.79 6.71 -2.89
C LEU A 95 -17.60 5.46 -3.26
N ILE A 96 -16.99 4.27 -3.17
CA ILE A 96 -17.67 2.99 -3.41
C ILE A 96 -18.78 2.76 -2.39
N TYR A 97 -18.57 3.10 -1.11
CA TYR A 97 -19.61 2.96 -0.08
C TYR A 97 -20.74 3.99 -0.19
N PHE A 98 -20.48 5.12 -0.83
CA PHE A 98 -21.47 6.18 -1.02
C PHE A 98 -22.44 5.89 -2.18
N LEU A 99 -22.01 5.07 -3.16
CA LEU A 99 -22.81 4.62 -4.32
C LEU A 99 -23.76 3.47 -3.95
#